data_AF-A0A0T6ZZA9-F1
#
_entry.id   AF-A0A0T6ZZA9-F1
#
_cell.length_a   1.000
_cell.length_b   1.000
_cell.length_c   1.000
_cell.angle_alpha   90.00
_cell.angle_beta   90.00
_cell.angle_gamma   90.00
#
_symmetry.space_group_name_H-M   'P 1'
#
loop_
_entity.id
_entity.type
_entity.pdbx_description
1 polymer ?
#
loop_
_entity_poly.entity_id
_entity_poly.type
_entity_poly.pdbx_seq_one_letter_code
_entity_poly.pdbx_strand_id
1 'polypeptide(L)'
;MDPHIFPVALEKAHRLINHGPTVLVSASDGGVSNVMAAAWACALDFDPPKLTVVLDKTAKTRELVEKSGHFAIQIPNAKQVVMTRELGSSSLNDEPDKLARAGAQLFNIDDYSMPFVSGCSAWLACKRIAEPHNENSYDLFIAEVIGAWADDRVFQNGHWNFENAGPEWRSLHYVAGGHFYAIGEPLQGHQARSPALKKPRTLSDVA
;
A
#
# COMPACT_ATOMS: atom_id res chain seq x y z
N MET A 1 -20.93 -1.25 -1.57
CA MET A 1 -19.49 -1.59 -1.56
C MET A 1 -19.26 -2.57 -2.69
N ASP A 2 -18.15 -2.47 -3.43
CA ASP A 2 -17.81 -3.42 -4.50
C ASP A 2 -17.77 -4.85 -3.90
N PRO A 3 -18.46 -5.84 -4.50
CA PRO A 3 -18.54 -7.20 -3.96
C PRO A 3 -17.20 -7.93 -3.88
N HIS A 4 -16.15 -7.41 -4.51
CA HIS A 4 -14.80 -7.98 -4.49
C HIS A 4 -13.92 -7.45 -3.34
N ILE A 5 -14.39 -6.52 -2.52
CA ILE A 5 -13.60 -5.99 -1.40
C ILE A 5 -13.79 -6.88 -0.17
N PHE A 6 -12.72 -7.59 0.22
CA PHE A 6 -12.73 -8.46 1.39
C PHE A 6 -11.75 -7.98 2.46
N PRO A 7 -12.09 -8.13 3.76
CA PRO A 7 -11.19 -7.79 4.85
C PRO A 7 -9.95 -8.69 4.82
N VAL A 8 -8.80 -8.08 5.12
CA VAL A 8 -7.52 -8.75 5.30
C VAL A 8 -7.18 -8.75 6.79
N ALA A 9 -6.86 -9.92 7.33
CA ALA A 9 -6.43 -10.05 8.72
C ALA A 9 -5.20 -9.16 8.99
N LEU A 10 -5.21 -8.41 10.09
CA LEU A 10 -4.23 -7.35 10.36
C LEU A 10 -2.79 -7.89 10.44
N GLU A 11 -2.60 -9.10 10.96
CA GLU A 11 -1.30 -9.78 11.02
C GLU A 11 -0.71 -10.08 9.62
N LYS A 12 -1.52 -9.99 8.56
CA LYS A 12 -1.11 -10.14 7.15
C LYS A 12 -1.13 -8.83 6.36
N ALA A 13 -1.56 -7.71 6.96
CA ALA A 13 -1.72 -6.43 6.25
C ALA A 13 -0.41 -5.92 5.63
N HIS A 14 0.73 -6.12 6.31
CA HIS A 14 2.06 -5.76 5.79
C HIS A 14 2.34 -6.35 4.39
N ARG A 15 1.77 -7.52 4.06
CA ARG A 15 1.95 -8.18 2.75
C ARG A 15 1.39 -7.38 1.59
N LEU A 16 0.43 -6.49 1.84
CA LEU A 16 -0.18 -5.63 0.81
C LEU A 16 0.81 -4.58 0.27
N ILE A 17 1.84 -4.21 1.03
CA ILE A 17 2.83 -3.21 0.61
C ILE A 17 4.26 -3.77 0.54
N ASN A 18 4.46 -5.03 0.92
CA ASN A 18 5.79 -5.62 1.08
C ASN A 18 6.62 -5.71 -0.21
N HIS A 19 5.97 -5.75 -1.37
CA HIS A 19 6.63 -5.73 -2.69
C HIS A 19 6.99 -4.31 -3.18
N GLY A 20 6.79 -3.29 -2.34
CA GLY A 20 7.17 -1.90 -2.61
C GLY A 20 6.40 -1.22 -3.75
N PRO A 21 5.06 -1.27 -3.79
CA PRO A 21 4.29 -0.54 -4.79
C PRO A 21 4.33 0.97 -4.50
N THR A 22 4.20 1.76 -5.57
CA THR A 22 3.70 3.14 -5.43
C THR A 22 2.27 3.10 -4.94
N VAL A 23 1.95 3.94 -3.96
CA VAL A 23 0.64 3.97 -3.32
C VAL A 23 -0.08 5.29 -3.56
N LEU A 24 -1.39 5.32 -3.33
CA LEU A 24 -2.14 6.56 -3.16
C LEU A 24 -2.44 6.78 -1.68
N VAL A 25 -2.22 8.00 -1.21
CA VAL A 25 -2.51 8.46 0.16
C VAL A 25 -3.74 9.34 0.11
N SER A 26 -4.80 8.96 0.81
CA SER A 26 -6.02 9.75 0.92
C SER A 26 -6.32 10.13 2.37
N ALA A 27 -6.81 11.35 2.56
CA ALA A 27 -7.13 11.88 3.89
C ALA A 27 -8.27 12.89 3.78
N SER A 28 -8.94 13.15 4.91
CA SER A 28 -9.97 14.18 5.00
C SER A 28 -9.93 14.89 6.34
N ASP A 29 -10.19 16.19 6.31
CA ASP A 29 -10.41 17.03 7.48
C ASP A 29 -11.33 18.20 7.10
N GLY A 30 -12.22 18.61 8.01
CA GLY A 30 -13.08 19.78 7.80
C GLY A 30 -13.97 19.73 6.54
N GLY A 31 -14.40 18.54 6.11
CA GLY A 31 -15.20 18.35 4.89
C GLY A 31 -14.39 18.42 3.58
N VAL A 32 -13.08 18.61 3.65
CA VAL A 32 -12.17 18.56 2.51
C VAL A 32 -11.54 17.18 2.43
N SER A 33 -11.59 16.55 1.26
CA SER A 33 -10.93 15.28 0.97
C SER A 33 -9.87 15.46 -0.12
N ASN A 34 -8.76 14.75 -0.01
CA ASN A 34 -7.71 14.77 -1.03
C ASN A 34 -7.08 13.40 -1.21
N VAL A 35 -6.41 13.22 -2.35
CA VAL A 35 -5.57 12.07 -2.67
C VAL A 35 -4.26 12.57 -3.30
N MET A 36 -3.14 11.95 -2.94
CA MET A 36 -1.86 12.11 -3.62
C MET A 36 -1.21 10.75 -3.91
N ALA A 37 -0.28 10.70 -4.86
CA ALA A 37 0.57 9.52 -5.02
C ALA A 37 1.82 9.63 -4.12
N ALA A 38 2.28 8.50 -3.60
CA ALA A 38 3.53 8.40 -2.84
C ALA A 38 4.28 7.12 -3.26
N ALA A 39 5.51 7.28 -3.76
CA ALA A 39 6.40 6.13 -4.02
C ALA A 39 7.19 5.72 -2.77
N TRP A 40 7.41 6.65 -1.84
CA TRP A 40 8.15 6.42 -0.61
C TRP A 40 7.21 6.01 0.52
N ALA A 41 6.74 4.77 0.44
CA ALA A 41 5.96 4.10 1.47
C ALA A 41 6.49 2.69 1.69
N CYS A 42 6.56 2.24 2.94
CA CYS A 42 7.15 0.95 3.29
C CYS A 42 6.47 0.35 4.52
N ALA A 43 6.36 -0.98 4.58
CA ALA A 43 6.01 -1.65 5.83
C ALA A 43 7.10 -1.41 6.88
N LEU A 44 6.69 -1.23 8.14
CA LEU A 44 7.58 -0.97 9.28
C LEU A 44 7.55 -2.09 10.31
N ASP A 45 6.37 -2.67 10.57
CA ASP A 45 6.18 -3.67 11.63
C ASP A 45 5.05 -4.66 11.26
N PHE A 46 5.03 -5.82 11.92
CA PHE A 46 4.11 -6.92 11.61
C PHE A 46 2.85 -6.92 12.50
N ASP A 47 3.00 -6.81 13.83
CA ASP A 47 1.91 -6.94 14.81
C ASP A 47 2.16 -6.10 16.09
N PRO A 48 1.43 -4.98 16.30
CA PRO A 48 0.44 -4.43 15.39
C PRO A 48 1.11 -3.89 14.12
N PRO A 49 0.49 -4.07 12.94
CA PRO A 49 1.07 -3.66 11.66
C PRO A 49 1.31 -2.16 11.60
N LYS A 50 2.50 -1.76 11.16
CA LYS A 50 2.86 -0.34 10.98
C LYS A 50 3.48 -0.12 9.62
N LEU A 51 3.40 1.11 9.13
CA LEU A 51 4.06 1.55 7.91
C LEU A 51 4.67 2.94 8.08
N THR A 52 5.59 3.25 7.17
CA THR A 52 6.11 4.59 6.95
C THR A 52 5.62 5.14 5.61
N VAL A 53 5.46 6.46 5.55
CA VAL A 53 5.25 7.19 4.31
C VAL A 53 5.89 8.58 4.41
N VAL A 54 6.53 9.04 3.35
CA VAL A 54 7.07 10.40 3.29
C VAL A 54 6.04 11.34 2.68
N LEU A 55 5.69 12.41 3.39
CA LEU A 55 4.70 13.42 2.96
C LEU A 55 5.34 14.81 2.99
N ASP A 56 5.67 15.33 1.80
CA ASP A 56 6.30 16.63 1.63
C ASP A 56 5.49 17.78 2.27
N LYS A 57 6.18 18.78 2.84
CA LYS A 57 5.58 19.93 3.53
C LYS A 57 4.61 20.74 2.65
N THR A 58 4.78 20.71 1.34
CA THR A 58 3.93 21.43 0.38
C THR A 58 2.64 20.67 0.05
N ALA A 59 2.55 19.37 0.37
CA ALA A 59 1.42 18.54 0.00
C ALA A 59 0.19 18.86 0.85
N LYS A 60 -0.94 19.20 0.21
CA LYS A 60 -2.23 19.38 0.90
C LYS A 60 -2.64 18.14 1.71
N THR A 61 -2.30 16.93 1.22
CA THR A 61 -2.60 15.70 1.95
C THR A 61 -1.88 15.65 3.30
N ARG A 62 -0.65 16.15 3.41
CA ARG A 62 0.08 16.22 4.69
C ARG A 62 -0.71 17.02 5.72
N GLU A 63 -1.19 18.21 5.35
CA GLU A 63 -2.01 19.05 6.24
C GLU A 63 -3.27 18.32 6.73
N LEU A 64 -3.95 17.59 5.84
CA LEU A 64 -5.14 16.81 6.20
C LEU A 64 -4.81 15.65 7.14
N VAL A 65 -3.69 14.95 6.91
CA VAL A 65 -3.19 13.91 7.82
C VAL A 65 -2.83 14.49 9.18
N GLU A 66 -2.19 15.66 9.19
CA GLU A 66 -1.75 16.29 10.43
C GLU A 66 -2.94 16.71 11.32
N LYS A 67 -4.00 17.24 10.70
CA LYS A 67 -5.22 17.69 11.38
C LYS A 67 -6.12 16.54 11.83
N SER A 68 -6.35 15.56 10.96
CA SER A 68 -7.28 14.46 11.25
C SER A 68 -6.65 13.33 12.06
N GLY A 69 -5.33 13.15 11.98
CA GLY A 69 -4.61 12.00 12.53
C GLY A 69 -4.88 10.68 11.79
N HIS A 70 -5.61 10.70 10.67
CA HIS A 70 -6.07 9.50 9.97
C HIS A 70 -5.91 9.63 8.46
N PHE A 71 -5.57 8.53 7.80
CA PHE A 71 -5.43 8.47 6.36
C PHE A 71 -5.58 7.04 5.86
N ALA A 72 -5.74 6.87 4.55
CA ALA A 72 -5.68 5.56 3.93
C ALA A 72 -4.49 5.48 2.97
N ILE A 73 -3.86 4.31 2.96
CA ILE A 73 -2.90 3.89 1.94
C ILE A 73 -3.62 2.87 1.05
N GLN A 74 -3.59 3.07 -0.26
CA GLN A 74 -4.16 2.12 -1.21
C GLN A 74 -3.20 1.82 -2.35
N ILE A 75 -3.29 0.60 -2.87
CA ILE A 75 -2.37 0.06 -3.88
C ILE A 75 -3.05 0.19 -5.25
N PRO A 76 -2.69 1.21 -6.06
CA PRO A 76 -3.21 1.33 -7.41
C PRO A 76 -2.67 0.22 -8.31
N ASN A 77 -3.41 -0.06 -9.38
CA ASN A 77 -3.04 -1.04 -10.39
C ASN A 77 -2.81 -0.40 -11.77
N ALA A 78 -2.42 -1.20 -12.75
CA ALA A 78 -2.09 -0.73 -14.09
C ALA A 78 -3.26 0.00 -14.79
N LYS A 79 -4.53 -0.29 -14.48
CA LYS A 79 -5.67 0.51 -14.99
C LYS A 79 -5.66 1.96 -14.51
N GLN A 80 -5.02 2.20 -13.36
CA GLN A 80 -5.00 3.48 -12.67
C GLN A 80 -3.70 4.27 -12.89
N VAL A 81 -2.86 3.91 -13.86
CA VAL A 81 -1.56 4.57 -14.10
C VAL A 81 -1.68 6.07 -14.40
N VAL A 82 -2.66 6.46 -15.21
CA VAL A 82 -2.92 7.87 -15.55
C VAL A 82 -3.41 8.64 -14.33
N MET A 83 -4.39 8.10 -13.60
CA MET A 83 -4.90 8.68 -12.36
C MET A 83 -3.78 8.83 -11.32
N THR A 84 -2.95 7.80 -11.14
CA THR A 84 -1.84 7.81 -10.18
C THR A 84 -0.82 8.91 -10.52
N ARG A 85 -0.46 9.04 -11.79
CA ARG A 85 0.42 10.13 -12.26
C ARG A 85 -0.20 11.49 -12.00
N GLU A 86 -1.48 11.68 -12.35
CA GLU A 86 -2.16 12.97 -12.21
C GLU A 86 -2.28 13.39 -10.75
N LEU A 87 -2.65 12.46 -9.85
CA LEU A 87 -2.74 12.71 -8.42
C LEU A 87 -1.38 13.00 -7.77
N GLY A 88 -0.28 12.54 -8.36
CA GLY A 88 1.09 12.87 -7.93
C GLY A 88 1.66 14.15 -8.55
N SER A 89 1.03 14.70 -9.60
CA SER A 89 1.57 15.84 -10.37
C SER A 89 0.79 17.14 -10.15
N SER A 90 -0.35 17.08 -9.48
CA SER A 90 -1.21 18.23 -9.16
C SER A 90 -1.40 18.36 -7.64
N SER A 91 -1.66 19.59 -7.17
CA SER A 91 -1.93 19.88 -5.76
C SER A 91 -3.32 20.45 -5.60
N LEU A 92 -4.05 19.99 -4.58
CA LEU A 92 -5.37 20.54 -4.23
C LEU A 92 -5.26 21.99 -3.71
N ASN A 93 -4.06 22.45 -3.32
CA ASN A 93 -3.84 23.85 -2.99
C ASN A 93 -4.05 24.78 -4.19
N ASP A 94 -3.73 24.30 -5.40
CA ASP A 94 -3.73 25.09 -6.63
C ASP A 94 -4.90 24.73 -7.55
N GLU A 95 -5.34 23.47 -7.51
CA GLU A 95 -6.38 22.91 -8.39
C GLU A 95 -7.52 22.29 -7.55
N PRO A 96 -8.57 23.06 -7.21
CA PRO A 96 -9.68 22.58 -6.38
C PRO A 96 -10.45 21.39 -6.99
N ASP A 97 -10.42 21.24 -8.32
CA ASP A 97 -11.05 20.17 -9.08
C ASP A 97 -10.11 18.98 -9.36
N LYS A 98 -8.91 18.96 -8.75
CA LYS A 98 -7.88 17.92 -8.89
C LYS A 98 -8.44 16.49 -8.95
N LEU A 99 -9.31 16.12 -7.99
CA LEU A 99 -9.84 14.77 -7.89
C LEU A 99 -10.74 14.40 -9.07
N ALA A 100 -11.57 15.36 -9.52
CA ALA A 100 -12.46 15.17 -10.66
C ALA A 100 -11.65 15.04 -11.96
N ARG A 101 -10.64 15.90 -12.16
CA ARG A 101 -9.70 15.83 -13.30
C ARG A 101 -8.94 14.51 -13.36
N ALA A 102 -8.48 14.02 -12.21
CA ALA A 102 -7.79 12.73 -12.13
C ALA A 102 -8.73 11.52 -12.33
N GLY A 103 -10.06 11.73 -12.31
CA GLY A 103 -11.04 10.65 -12.35
C GLY A 103 -11.09 9.82 -11.06
N ALA A 104 -10.62 10.37 -9.94
CA ALA A 104 -10.58 9.67 -8.66
C ALA A 104 -11.99 9.58 -8.06
N GLN A 105 -12.52 8.35 -7.97
CA GLN A 105 -13.80 8.07 -7.32
C GLN A 105 -13.58 7.64 -5.88
N LEU A 106 -14.10 8.42 -4.94
CA LEU A 106 -13.98 8.13 -3.52
C LEU A 106 -15.18 7.32 -3.00
N PHE A 107 -14.92 6.41 -2.08
CA PHE A 107 -15.92 5.71 -1.29
C PHE A 107 -15.51 5.68 0.18
N ASN A 108 -16.46 5.34 1.06
CA ASN A 108 -16.22 5.23 2.50
C ASN A 108 -16.42 3.77 2.95
N ILE A 109 -15.69 3.39 4.00
CA ILE A 109 -15.91 2.16 4.76
C ILE A 109 -16.45 2.58 6.12
N ASP A 110 -17.47 1.89 6.62
CA ASP A 110 -18.08 2.19 7.92
C ASP A 110 -17.04 2.20 9.05
N ASP A 111 -17.23 3.06 10.03
CA ASP A 111 -16.33 3.28 11.18
C ASP A 111 -14.97 3.92 10.86
N TYR A 112 -14.70 4.27 9.59
CA TYR A 112 -13.47 4.94 9.17
C TYR A 112 -13.74 6.35 8.62
N SER A 113 -13.02 7.35 9.14
CA SER A 113 -13.26 8.77 8.84
C SER A 113 -12.57 9.28 7.57
N MET A 114 -11.67 8.50 6.99
CA MET A 114 -10.93 8.86 5.77
C MET A 114 -11.59 8.27 4.52
N PRO A 115 -11.47 8.94 3.36
CA PRO A 115 -11.97 8.41 2.09
C PRO A 115 -11.03 7.35 1.51
N PHE A 116 -11.59 6.42 0.76
CA PHE A 116 -10.87 5.36 0.03
C PHE A 116 -11.05 5.53 -1.48
N VAL A 117 -10.04 5.14 -2.27
CA VAL A 117 -10.08 5.27 -3.74
C VAL A 117 -10.60 3.99 -4.38
N SER A 118 -11.67 4.11 -5.15
CA SER A 118 -12.31 2.97 -5.83
C SER A 118 -11.38 2.36 -6.89
N GLY A 119 -11.47 1.05 -7.09
CA GLY A 119 -10.75 0.33 -8.14
C GLY A 119 -9.26 0.05 -7.87
N CYS A 120 -8.73 0.44 -6.71
CA CYS A 120 -7.43 -0.02 -6.23
C CYS A 120 -7.47 -1.52 -5.91
N SER A 121 -6.30 -2.16 -5.86
CA SER A 121 -6.19 -3.59 -5.55
C SER A 121 -6.24 -3.88 -4.04
N ALA A 122 -5.90 -2.90 -3.20
CA ALA A 122 -5.91 -3.03 -1.75
C ALA A 122 -5.96 -1.67 -1.05
N TRP A 123 -6.39 -1.69 0.22
CA TRP A 123 -6.58 -0.53 1.08
C TRP A 123 -6.14 -0.83 2.51
N LEU A 124 -5.51 0.15 3.15
CA LEU A 124 -5.04 0.13 4.53
C LEU A 124 -5.56 1.40 5.19
N ALA A 125 -6.42 1.28 6.20
CA ALA A 125 -6.78 2.39 7.05
C ALA A 125 -5.69 2.60 8.10
N CYS A 126 -5.22 3.83 8.23
CA CYS A 126 -4.05 4.18 9.01
C CYS A 126 -4.37 5.24 10.07
N LYS A 127 -3.84 5.03 11.26
CA LYS A 127 -3.82 6.03 12.35
C LYS A 127 -2.39 6.53 12.50
N ARG A 128 -2.19 7.84 12.34
CA ARG A 128 -0.89 8.49 12.51
C ARG A 128 -0.37 8.27 13.94
N ILE A 129 0.90 7.88 14.03
CA ILE A 129 1.69 7.91 15.26
C ILE A 129 2.52 9.19 15.18
N ALA A 130 2.18 10.18 16.02
CA ALA A 130 2.82 11.48 15.97
C ALA A 130 4.28 11.38 16.40
N GLU A 131 5.20 11.63 15.47
CA GLU A 131 6.64 11.65 15.69
C GLU A 131 7.23 12.97 15.19
N PRO A 132 7.08 14.08 15.95
CA PRO A 132 7.36 15.43 15.44
C PRO A 132 8.79 15.62 14.96
N HIS A 133 9.78 14.91 15.52
CA HIS A 133 11.15 14.99 15.00
C HIS A 133 11.23 14.43 13.58
N ASN A 134 10.71 13.22 13.35
CA ASN A 134 10.73 12.56 12.05
C ASN A 134 9.95 13.36 11.00
N GLU A 135 8.76 13.82 11.37
CA GLU A 135 7.86 14.57 10.49
C GLU A 135 8.44 15.94 10.11
N ASN A 136 9.19 16.60 11.00
CA ASN A 136 9.78 17.92 10.72
C ASN A 136 11.14 17.85 10.01
N SER A 137 11.96 16.85 10.36
CA SER A 137 13.32 16.71 9.85
C SER A 137 13.41 15.93 8.54
N TYR A 138 12.52 14.95 8.34
CA TYR A 138 12.60 14.00 7.23
C TYR A 138 11.29 13.86 6.45
N ASP A 139 10.25 14.60 6.84
CA ASP A 139 8.90 14.48 6.29
C ASP A 139 8.36 13.05 6.41
N LEU A 140 8.89 12.28 7.36
CA LEU A 140 8.65 10.86 7.54
C LEU A 140 7.53 10.66 8.57
N PHE A 141 6.41 10.11 8.11
CA PHE A 141 5.27 9.76 8.94
C PHE A 141 5.29 8.27 9.26
N ILE A 142 4.93 7.94 10.50
CA ILE A 142 4.69 6.57 10.96
C ILE A 142 3.20 6.42 11.24
N ALA A 143 2.63 5.27 10.90
CA ALA A 143 1.24 4.97 11.21
C ALA A 143 1.02 3.50 11.57
N GLU A 144 0.06 3.28 12.45
CA GLU A 144 -0.53 1.97 12.73
C GLU A 144 -1.63 1.69 11.71
N VAL A 145 -1.63 0.48 11.15
CA VAL A 145 -2.72 0.00 10.29
C VAL A 145 -3.84 -0.53 11.19
N ILE A 146 -4.99 0.15 11.14
CA ILE A 146 -6.18 -0.12 11.97
C ILE A 146 -7.30 -0.84 11.19
N GLY A 147 -7.10 -1.07 9.90
CA GLY A 147 -8.01 -1.80 9.02
C GLY A 147 -7.32 -2.12 7.70
N ALA A 148 -7.65 -3.25 7.09
CA ALA A 148 -7.07 -3.66 5.82
C ALA A 148 -8.09 -4.43 4.98
N TRP A 149 -8.09 -4.15 3.68
CA TRP A 149 -8.95 -4.82 2.69
C TRP A 149 -8.19 -5.01 1.39
N ALA A 150 -8.61 -5.99 0.61
CA ALA A 150 -8.09 -6.19 -0.73
C ALA A 150 -9.16 -6.72 -1.68
N ASP A 151 -8.91 -6.51 -2.97
CA ASP A 151 -9.70 -7.07 -4.04
C ASP A 151 -9.38 -8.56 -4.19
N ASP A 152 -10.38 -9.41 -3.96
CA ASP A 152 -10.21 -10.87 -3.98
C ASP A 152 -9.77 -11.40 -5.35
N ARG A 153 -9.90 -10.65 -6.43
CA ARG A 153 -9.41 -11.08 -7.75
C ARG A 153 -7.88 -11.13 -7.82
N VAL A 154 -7.19 -10.40 -6.95
CA VAL A 154 -5.72 -10.24 -6.99
C VAL A 154 -5.04 -10.47 -5.65
N PHE A 155 -5.77 -10.52 -4.54
CA PHE A 155 -5.22 -10.89 -3.23
C PHE A 155 -6.19 -11.79 -2.45
N GLN A 156 -5.77 -13.02 -2.15
CA GLN A 156 -6.59 -14.00 -1.44
C GLN A 156 -5.77 -14.73 -0.38
N ASN A 157 -6.40 -15.14 0.72
CA ASN A 157 -5.79 -15.96 1.76
C ASN A 157 -4.49 -15.37 2.36
N GLY A 158 -4.27 -14.07 2.20
CA GLY A 158 -3.05 -13.38 2.63
C GLY A 158 -1.91 -13.40 1.61
N HIS A 159 -2.18 -13.65 0.33
CA HIS A 159 -1.20 -13.73 -0.73
C HIS A 159 -1.67 -12.98 -1.97
N TRP A 160 -0.75 -12.27 -2.62
CA TRP A 160 -0.94 -11.75 -3.97
C TRP A 160 -1.06 -12.90 -4.96
N ASN A 161 -1.90 -12.72 -5.97
CA ASN A 161 -2.19 -13.68 -7.03
C ASN A 161 -2.08 -13.01 -8.41
N PHE A 162 -1.03 -12.19 -8.61
CA PHE A 162 -0.83 -11.43 -9.85
C PHE A 162 -0.65 -12.32 -11.07
N GLU A 163 -0.16 -13.54 -10.88
CA GLU A 163 0.10 -14.52 -11.93
C GLU A 163 -1.16 -15.15 -12.53
N ASN A 164 -2.25 -15.18 -11.77
CA ASN A 164 -3.55 -15.66 -12.24
C ASN A 164 -4.55 -14.53 -12.49
N ALA A 165 -4.25 -13.30 -12.02
CA ALA A 165 -5.01 -12.11 -12.34
C ALA A 165 -4.64 -11.54 -13.71
N GLY A 166 -5.53 -10.74 -14.31
CA GLY A 166 -5.23 -10.01 -15.53
C GLY A 166 -4.08 -8.99 -15.34
N PRO A 167 -3.26 -8.71 -16.37
CA PRO A 167 -2.10 -7.83 -16.26
C PRO A 167 -2.45 -6.41 -15.79
N GLU A 168 -3.69 -6.00 -16.00
CA GLU A 168 -4.25 -4.73 -15.53
C GLU A 168 -4.27 -4.56 -14.00
N TRP A 169 -4.20 -5.65 -13.24
CA TRP A 169 -4.27 -5.70 -11.78
C TRP A 169 -2.90 -5.57 -11.11
N ARG A 170 -1.83 -5.66 -11.91
CA ARG A 170 -0.45 -5.49 -11.45
C ARG A 170 -0.28 -4.12 -10.82
N SER A 171 0.35 -4.08 -9.65
CA SER A 171 0.66 -2.83 -8.96
C SER A 171 1.66 -2.00 -9.74
N LEU A 172 1.63 -0.69 -9.51
CA LEU A 172 2.53 0.28 -10.11
C LEU A 172 3.80 0.49 -9.26
N HIS A 173 4.95 0.64 -9.91
CA HIS A 173 6.25 0.92 -9.29
C HIS A 173 6.89 2.08 -10.05
N TYR A 174 6.78 3.28 -9.49
CA TYR A 174 7.25 4.53 -10.08
C TYR A 174 8.77 4.60 -10.17
N VAL A 175 9.27 5.21 -11.26
CA VAL A 175 10.70 5.50 -11.46
C VAL A 175 10.92 7.02 -11.49
N ALA A 176 10.40 7.69 -12.53
CA ALA A 176 10.55 9.12 -12.73
C ALA A 176 9.58 9.65 -13.82
N GLY A 177 9.22 10.94 -13.73
CA GLY A 177 8.36 11.62 -14.71
C GLY A 177 6.97 10.99 -14.80
N GLY A 178 6.67 10.34 -15.92
CA GLY A 178 5.43 9.56 -16.11
C GLY A 178 5.68 8.06 -16.21
N HIS A 179 6.87 7.58 -15.85
CA HIS A 179 7.29 6.20 -16.09
C HIS A 179 7.13 5.33 -14.84
N PHE A 180 6.48 4.19 -15.03
CA PHE A 180 6.21 3.17 -14.02
C PHE A 180 6.53 1.79 -14.61
N TYR A 181 6.98 0.87 -13.77
CA TYR A 181 6.91 -0.56 -14.05
C TYR A 181 5.68 -1.15 -13.37
N ALA A 182 5.11 -2.18 -13.98
CA ALA A 182 4.15 -3.05 -13.31
C ALA A 182 4.90 -4.14 -12.54
N ILE A 183 4.33 -4.67 -11.45
CA ILE A 183 4.94 -5.84 -10.76
C ILE A 183 5.17 -6.98 -11.76
N GLY A 184 6.32 -7.65 -11.64
CA GLY A 184 6.80 -8.63 -12.61
C GLY A 184 6.25 -10.04 -12.43
N GLU A 185 6.91 -11.00 -13.06
CA GLU A 185 6.60 -12.42 -12.96
C GLU A 185 6.95 -13.00 -11.57
N PRO A 186 6.18 -13.98 -11.06
CA PRO A 186 6.51 -14.64 -9.81
C PRO A 186 7.80 -15.45 -9.96
N LEU A 187 8.65 -15.39 -8.93
CA LEU A 187 9.87 -16.21 -8.84
C LEU A 187 9.87 -16.94 -7.49
N GLN A 188 10.15 -18.24 -7.50
CA GLN A 188 10.16 -19.06 -6.29
C GLN A 188 11.60 -19.30 -5.81
N GLY A 189 11.96 -18.71 -4.67
CA GLY A 189 13.22 -19.00 -3.98
C GLY A 189 13.15 -20.34 -3.24
N HIS A 190 13.29 -21.46 -3.94
CA HIS A 190 13.47 -22.75 -3.27
C HIS A 190 14.88 -22.83 -2.67
N GLN A 191 15.00 -23.07 -1.36
CA GLN A 191 16.24 -23.64 -0.84
C GLN A 191 16.33 -25.09 -1.34
N ALA A 192 17.42 -25.43 -2.02
CA ALA A 192 17.78 -26.83 -2.18
C ALA A 192 17.83 -27.44 -0.77
N ARG A 193 16.99 -28.45 -0.50
CA ARG A 193 17.15 -29.25 0.71
C ARG A 193 18.57 -29.80 0.68
N SER A 194 19.42 -29.40 1.63
CA SER A 194 20.70 -30.09 1.84
C SER A 194 20.41 -31.59 1.91
N PRO A 195 21.09 -32.44 1.13
CA PRO A 195 20.95 -33.88 1.30
C PRO A 195 21.27 -34.17 2.75
N ALA A 196 20.34 -34.83 3.45
CA ALA A 196 20.52 -35.21 4.85
C ALA A 196 21.92 -35.84 4.98
N LEU A 197 22.75 -35.29 5.88
CA LEU A 197 24.01 -35.92 6.25
C LEU A 197 23.69 -37.38 6.58
N LYS A 198 24.14 -38.31 5.74
CA LYS A 198 24.12 -39.74 6.08
C LYS A 198 24.85 -39.85 7.40
N LYS A 199 24.14 -40.26 8.45
CA LYS A 199 24.78 -40.61 9.73
C LYS A 199 25.96 -41.54 9.41
N PRO A 200 27.16 -41.29 9.96
CA PRO A 200 28.27 -42.20 9.76
C PRO A 200 27.84 -43.59 10.23
N ARG A 201 28.06 -44.60 9.38
CA ARG A 201 27.85 -46.01 9.77
C ARG A 201 28.69 -46.26 11.01
N THR A 202 28.06 -46.63 12.10
CA THR A 202 28.78 -47.16 13.27
C THR A 202 29.33 -48.54 12.89
N LEU A 203 30.50 -48.86 13.43
CA LEU A 203 31.22 -50.14 13.25
C LEU A 203 30.49 -51.37 13.81
N SER A 204 29.18 -51.31 14.03
CA SER A 204 28.34 -52.39 14.54
C SER A 204 27.62 -53.20 13.46
N ASP A 205 27.73 -52.83 12.17
CA ASP A 205 27.00 -53.48 11.07
C ASP A 205 27.88 -54.40 10.21
N VAL A 206 28.98 -54.91 10.76
CA VAL A 206 29.75 -56.01 10.16
C VAL A 206 29.86 -57.13 11.19
N ALA A 207 28.80 -57.93 11.26
CA ALA A 207 28.81 -59.29 11.80
C ALA A 207 28.63 -60.26 10.64
#